data_AF-A0A847FCU3-F1
#
_entry.id   AF-A0A847FCU3-F1
#
_cell.length_a   1.000
_cell.length_b   1.000
_cell.length_c   1.000
_cell.angle_alpha   90.00
_cell.angle_beta   90.00
_cell.angle_gamma   90.00
#
_symmetry.space_group_name_H-M   'P 1'
#
loop_
_entity.id
_entity.type
_entity.pdbx_description
1 polymer ?
#
loop_
_entity_poly.entity_id
_entity_poly.type
_entity_poly.pdbx_seq_one_letter_code
_entity_poly.pdbx_strand_id
1 'polypeptide(L)'
;MTARLIDGKKIAEEIKEELKTQIEQLNKIHSLVPCLATVLVGDDPASHVYVNLKIKNCQALGIASFNHQLSAETSQKELLDLVHNLNADPAVHGILVQVPLPKH
;
A
#
# COMPACT_ATOMS: atom_id res chain seq x y z
N MET A 1 -40.33 -2.05 3.16
CA MET A 1 -39.03 -2.08 3.86
C MET A 1 -38.08 -1.17 3.12
N THR A 2 -37.47 -0.20 3.78
CA THR A 2 -36.42 0.64 3.20
C THR A 2 -35.08 -0.09 3.28
N ALA A 3 -34.21 0.11 2.29
CA ALA A 3 -32.89 -0.51 2.28
C ALA A 3 -32.04 0.03 3.43
N ARG A 4 -31.30 -0.86 4.11
CA ARG A 4 -30.32 -0.48 5.13
C ARG A 4 -29.04 -0.02 4.42
N LEU A 5 -28.60 1.21 4.70
CA LEU A 5 -27.31 1.70 4.22
C LEU A 5 -26.18 0.96 4.92
N ILE A 6 -25.27 0.38 4.13
CA ILE A 6 -23.99 -0.13 4.61
C ILE A 6 -22.98 1.00 4.42
N ASP A 7 -22.68 1.71 5.50
CA ASP A 7 -21.75 2.84 5.46
C ASP A 7 -20.29 2.34 5.54
N GLY A 8 -19.70 2.10 4.38
CA GLY A 8 -18.31 1.64 4.27
C GLY A 8 -17.28 2.65 4.81
N LYS A 9 -17.61 3.94 4.91
CA LYS A 9 -16.68 4.94 5.47
C LYS A 9 -16.56 4.75 6.97
N LYS A 10 -17.70 4.69 7.65
CA LYS A 10 -17.74 4.44 9.10
C LYS A 10 -17.05 3.13 9.46
N ILE A 11 -17.36 2.06 8.74
CA ILE A 11 -16.74 0.75 8.95
C ILE A 11 -15.22 0.81 8.75
N ALA A 12 -14.75 1.52 7.71
CA ALA A 12 -13.32 1.67 7.47
C ALA A 12 -12.60 2.50 8.55
N GLU A 13 -13.27 3.49 9.15
CA GLU A 13 -12.73 4.27 10.28
C GLU A 13 -12.56 3.39 11.52
N GLU A 14 -13.59 2.61 11.87
CA GLU A 14 -13.55 1.65 12.99
C GLU A 14 -12.38 0.66 12.82
N ILE A 15 -12.21 0.08 11.63
CA ILE A 15 -11.10 -0.84 11.32
C ILE A 15 -9.73 -0.14 11.47
N LYS A 16 -9.61 1.13 11.05
CA LYS A 16 -8.34 1.86 11.15
C LYS A 16 -7.95 2.13 12.60
N GLU A 17 -8.89 2.45 13.47
CA GLU A 17 -8.63 2.67 14.90
C GLU A 17 -8.14 1.38 15.58
N GLU A 18 -8.78 0.25 15.27
CA GLU A 18 -8.34 -1.06 15.74
C GLU A 18 -6.93 -1.41 15.25
N LEU A 19 -6.68 -1.24 13.95
CA LEU A 19 -5.37 -1.52 13.34
C LEU A 19 -4.26 -0.67 13.93
N LYS A 20 -4.50 0.62 14.19
CA LYS A 20 -3.50 1.49 14.80
C LYS A 20 -3.04 0.95 16.15
N THR A 21 -3.97 0.51 16.98
CA THR A 21 -3.66 -0.10 18.28
C THR A 21 -2.82 -1.38 18.13
N GLN A 22 -3.17 -2.23 17.15
CA GLN A 22 -2.43 -3.47 16.88
C GLN A 22 -1.01 -3.21 16.38
N ILE A 23 -0.82 -2.22 15.50
CA ILE A 23 0.50 -1.83 14.97
C ILE A 23 1.38 -1.28 16.09
N GLU A 24 0.83 -0.43 16.97
CA GLU A 24 1.56 0.06 18.14
C GLU A 24 2.00 -1.07 19.08
N GLN A 25 1.13 -2.07 19.30
CA GLN A 25 1.46 -3.26 20.09
C GLN A 25 2.55 -4.10 19.42
N LEU A 26 2.45 -4.31 18.11
CA LEU A 26 3.43 -5.07 17.33
C LEU A 26 4.83 -4.45 17.47
N ASN A 27 4.93 -3.12 17.34
CA ASN A 27 6.18 -2.41 17.52
C ASN A 27 6.70 -2.52 18.96
N LYS A 28 5.83 -2.43 19.97
CA LYS A 28 6.24 -2.54 21.39
C LYS A 28 6.77 -3.93 21.75
N ILE A 29 6.15 -5.00 21.23
CA ILE A 29 6.46 -6.38 21.61
C ILE A 29 7.60 -6.95 20.77
N HIS A 30 7.61 -6.65 19.47
CA HIS A 30 8.51 -7.26 18.50
C HIS A 30 9.52 -6.29 17.89
N SER A 31 9.48 -5.00 18.26
CA SER A 31 10.29 -3.94 17.61
C SER A 31 10.10 -3.93 16.08
N LEU A 32 8.90 -4.28 15.63
CA LEU A 32 8.56 -4.46 14.23
C LEU A 32 7.55 -3.40 13.78
N VAL A 33 7.94 -2.64 12.76
CA VAL A 33 7.04 -1.72 12.06
C VAL A 33 6.70 -2.34 10.70
N PRO A 34 5.42 -2.66 10.42
CA PRO A 34 5.04 -3.19 9.12
C PRO A 34 5.37 -2.19 8.01
N CYS A 35 5.72 -2.70 6.83
CA CYS A 35 6.04 -1.87 5.68
C CYS A 35 5.25 -2.33 4.45
N LEU A 36 4.64 -1.38 3.76
CA LEU A 36 4.00 -1.57 2.47
C LEU A 36 4.82 -0.89 1.37
N ALA A 37 5.38 -1.69 0.46
CA ALA A 37 5.95 -1.21 -0.78
C ALA A 37 4.84 -1.06 -1.83
N THR A 38 4.73 0.12 -2.42
CA THR A 38 3.81 0.44 -3.52
C THR A 38 4.63 0.64 -4.79
N VAL A 39 4.18 0.03 -5.89
CA VAL A 39 4.83 0.13 -7.20
C VAL A 39 3.82 0.71 -8.17
N LEU A 40 4.15 1.86 -8.77
CA LEU A 40 3.37 2.53 -9.79
C LEU A 40 4.19 2.60 -11.06
N VAL A 41 3.62 2.16 -12.18
CA VAL A 41 4.27 2.19 -13.49
C VAL A 41 3.51 3.14 -14.42
N GLY A 42 4.19 4.19 -14.85
CA GLY A 42 3.60 5.27 -15.66
C GLY A 42 2.90 6.35 -14.84
N ASP A 43 2.19 7.22 -15.56
CA ASP A 43 1.69 8.50 -15.03
C ASP A 43 0.17 8.66 -15.09
N ASP A 44 -0.57 7.57 -14.94
CA ASP A 44 -2.02 7.65 -14.86
C ASP A 44 -2.46 8.49 -13.63
N PRO A 45 -3.15 9.64 -13.82
CA PRO A 45 -3.48 10.53 -12.72
C PRO A 45 -4.38 9.90 -11.65
N ALA A 46 -5.27 8.99 -12.04
CA ALA A 46 -6.13 8.28 -11.10
C ALA A 46 -5.31 7.32 -10.22
N SER A 47 -4.36 6.60 -10.82
CA SER A 47 -3.44 5.71 -10.12
C SER A 47 -2.57 6.45 -9.10
N HIS A 48 -2.09 7.65 -9.44
CA HIS A 48 -1.40 8.54 -8.48
C HIS A 48 -2.29 8.89 -7.28
N VAL A 49 -3.58 9.19 -7.50
CA VAL A 49 -4.52 9.49 -6.40
C VAL A 49 -4.70 8.27 -5.49
N TYR A 50 -4.89 7.08 -6.06
CA TYR A 50 -5.07 5.85 -5.28
C TYR A 50 -3.84 5.49 -4.46
N VAL A 51 -2.64 5.54 -5.06
CA VAL A 51 -1.38 5.27 -4.36
C VAL A 51 -1.15 6.29 -3.25
N ASN A 52 -1.37 7.57 -3.51
CA ASN A 52 -1.27 8.61 -2.48
C ASN A 52 -2.22 8.37 -1.30
N LEU A 53 -3.45 7.93 -1.56
CA LEU A 53 -4.39 7.59 -0.50
C LEU A 53 -3.88 6.39 0.33
N LYS A 54 -3.26 5.39 -0.30
CA LYS A 54 -2.66 4.24 0.40
C LYS A 54 -1.49 4.68 1.28
N ILE A 55 -0.58 5.50 0.76
CA ILE A 55 0.56 6.05 1.50
C ILE A 55 0.08 6.85 2.71
N LYS A 56 -0.91 7.74 2.52
CA LYS A 56 -1.49 8.54 3.62
C LYS A 56 -2.11 7.66 4.70
N ASN A 57 -2.83 6.59 4.32
CA ASN A 57 -3.40 5.66 5.29
C ASN A 57 -2.30 4.89 6.04
N CYS A 58 -1.24 4.43 5.36
CA CYS A 58 -0.10 3.79 6.01
C CYS A 58 0.53 4.72 7.05
N GLN A 59 0.82 5.97 6.67
CA GLN A 59 1.38 6.97 7.58
C GLN A 59 0.47 7.24 8.79
N ALA A 60 -0.84 7.39 8.57
CA ALA A 60 -1.81 7.62 9.63
C ALA A 60 -1.90 6.45 10.65
N LEU A 61 -1.63 5.23 10.18
CA LEU A 61 -1.64 4.00 10.98
C LEU A 61 -0.28 3.67 11.61
N GLY A 62 0.78 4.41 11.28
CA GLY A 62 2.15 4.12 11.75
C GLY A 62 2.85 2.99 10.97
N ILE A 63 2.38 2.69 9.76
CA ILE A 63 2.98 1.72 8.84
C ILE A 63 4.04 2.42 7.99
N ALA A 64 5.23 1.82 7.85
CA ALA A 64 6.24 2.29 6.92
C ALA A 64 5.76 2.13 5.47
N SER A 65 6.14 3.06 4.60
CA SER A 65 5.73 3.01 3.19
C SER A 65 6.90 3.30 2.28
N PHE A 66 7.14 2.40 1.34
CA PHE A 66 8.03 2.63 0.21
C PHE A 66 7.18 2.86 -1.04
N ASN A 67 7.54 3.88 -1.82
CA ASN A 67 6.84 4.23 -3.05
C ASN A 67 7.83 4.20 -4.21
N HIS A 68 7.61 3.29 -5.14
CA HIS A 68 8.42 3.12 -6.34
C HIS A 68 7.60 3.60 -7.53
N GLN A 69 7.94 4.78 -8.03
CA GLN A 69 7.40 5.31 -9.28
C GLN A 69 8.35 4.96 -10.42
N LEU A 70 7.87 4.16 -11.35
CA LEU A 70 8.59 3.69 -12.52
C LEU A 70 8.02 4.37 -13.78
N SER A 71 8.87 4.51 -14.79
CA SER A 71 8.47 5.06 -16.09
C SER A 71 7.40 4.19 -16.73
N ALA A 72 6.55 4.79 -17.58
CA ALA A 72 5.63 4.01 -18.41
C ALA A 72 6.36 3.07 -19.38
N GLU A 73 7.64 3.35 -19.69
CA GLU A 73 8.51 2.54 -20.57
C GLU A 73 9.26 1.43 -19.83
N THR A 74 9.01 1.25 -18.53
CA THR A 74 9.65 0.20 -17.75
C THR A 74 9.23 -1.18 -18.27
N SER A 75 10.23 -1.97 -18.64
CA SER A 75 10.01 -3.31 -19.16
C SER A 75 9.47 -4.25 -18.07
N GLN A 76 8.76 -5.30 -18.50
CA GLN A 76 8.31 -6.37 -17.60
C GLN A 76 9.48 -6.95 -16.77
N LYS A 77 10.67 -7.10 -17.39
CA LYS A 77 11.85 -7.63 -16.70
C LYS A 77 12.29 -6.70 -15.55
N GLU A 78 12.41 -5.40 -15.80
CA GLU A 78 12.78 -4.43 -14.77
C GLU A 78 11.75 -4.38 -13.62
N LEU A 79 10.46 -4.48 -13.95
CA LEU A 79 9.40 -4.56 -12.95
C LEU A 79 9.51 -5.83 -12.10
N LEU A 80 9.75 -6.99 -12.72
CA LEU A 80 9.93 -8.26 -12.02
C LEU A 80 11.19 -8.25 -11.16
N ASP A 81 12.30 -7.69 -11.66
CA ASP A 81 13.55 -7.55 -10.91
C ASP A 81 13.33 -6.68 -9.66
N LEU A 82 12.57 -5.57 -9.77
CA LEU A 82 12.18 -4.78 -8.60
C LEU A 82 11.35 -5.60 -7.60
N VAL A 83 10.33 -6.31 -8.07
CA VAL A 83 9.49 -7.15 -7.20
C VAL A 83 10.31 -8.24 -6.52
N HIS A 84 11.29 -8.83 -7.20
CA HIS A 84 12.23 -9.78 -6.60
C HIS A 84 13.09 -9.14 -5.51
N ASN A 85 13.61 -7.94 -5.74
CA ASN A 85 14.35 -7.20 -4.72
C ASN A 85 13.49 -6.89 -3.50
N LEU A 86 12.24 -6.46 -3.71
CA LEU A 86 11.29 -6.19 -2.63
C LEU A 86 10.90 -7.46 -1.86
N ASN A 87 10.77 -8.60 -2.53
CA ASN A 87 10.51 -9.89 -1.86
C ASN A 87 11.69 -10.36 -0.99
N ALA A 88 12.91 -9.98 -1.35
CA ALA A 88 14.11 -10.35 -0.60
C ALA A 88 14.41 -9.37 0.55
N ASP A 89 13.78 -8.20 0.58
CA ASP A 89 14.00 -7.19 1.60
C ASP A 89 13.21 -7.52 2.89
N PRO A 90 13.89 -7.86 4.00
CA PRO A 90 13.21 -8.16 5.26
C PRO A 90 12.49 -6.94 5.86
N ALA A 91 12.77 -5.73 5.39
CA ALA A 91 12.02 -4.54 5.79
C ALA A 91 10.64 -4.46 5.13
N VAL A 92 10.39 -5.19 4.03
CA VAL A 92 9.13 -5.14 3.26
C VAL A 92 8.22 -6.30 3.66
N HIS A 93 6.99 -5.98 4.07
CA HIS A 93 6.03 -6.96 4.56
C HIS A 93 4.83 -7.15 3.62
N GLY A 94 4.59 -6.16 2.76
CA GLY A 94 3.57 -6.20 1.72
C GLY A 94 4.04 -5.47 0.48
N ILE A 95 3.65 -5.97 -0.69
CA ILE A 95 3.93 -5.37 -1.99
C ILE A 95 2.59 -5.16 -2.70
N LEU A 96 2.36 -3.94 -3.19
CA LEU A 96 1.19 -3.59 -3.99
C LEU A 96 1.67 -3.02 -5.33
N VAL A 97 1.43 -3.76 -6.40
CA VAL A 97 1.63 -3.28 -7.78
C VAL A 97 0.32 -2.65 -8.25
N GLN A 98 0.35 -1.34 -8.53
CA GLN A 98 -0.82 -0.60 -8.96
C GLN A 98 -1.18 -0.94 -10.41
N VAL A 99 -2.47 -1.19 -10.63
CA VAL A 99 -3.05 -1.45 -11.95
C VAL A 99 -3.91 -0.26 -12.40
N PRO A 100 -4.09 -0.04 -13.72
CA PRO A 100 -3.54 -0.81 -14.83
C PRO A 100 -2.04 -0.57 -15.04
N LEU A 101 -1.33 -1.59 -15.53
CA LEU A 101 0.04 -1.47 -16.02
C LEU A 101 0.03 -1.02 -17.50
N PRO A 102 1.14 -0.47 -18.01
CA PRO A 102 1.35 -0.31 -19.45
C PRO A 102 1.12 -1.62 -20.21
N LYS A 103 0.77 -1.53 -21.51
CA LYS A 103 0.35 -2.69 -22.31
C LYS A 103 1.48 -3.63 -22.74
N HIS A 104 2.73 -3.20 -22.62
CA HIS A 104 3.91 -3.89 -23.16
C HIS A 104 4.63 -4.73 -22.11
#